data_AF-A0A1S2PDT7-F1
#
_entry.id   AF-A0A1S2PDT7-F1
#
_cell.length_a   1.000
_cell.length_b   1.000
_cell.length_c   1.000
_cell.angle_alpha   90.00
_cell.angle_beta   90.00
_cell.angle_gamma   90.00
#
_symmetry.space_group_name_H-M   'P 1'
#
loop_
_entity.id
_entity.type
_entity.pdbx_description
1 polymer ?
#
loop_
_entity_poly.entity_id
_entity_poly.type
_entity_poly.pdbx_seq_one_letter_code
_entity_poly.pdbx_strand_id
1 'polypeptide(L)'
;MIPYQPLHSGLLSGTFTRERPASLDPSDWRRTHPDFTTDLDTNLRTVDRLRTVAQAHGTAVGAVAIAWVLARRGVTGAIAGARRPEQTADWARAATLRLTEEELEFVAAR
;
A
#
# COMPACT_ATOMS: atom_id res chain seq x y z
N MET A 1 18.07 4.54 5.29
CA MET A 1 17.05 3.89 6.16
C MET A 1 16.28 2.89 5.33
N ILE A 2 15.91 1.74 5.90
CA ILE A 2 15.11 0.71 5.23
C ILE A 2 13.84 0.45 6.06
N PRO A 3 12.69 1.08 5.74
CA PRO A 3 11.42 0.80 6.40
C PRO A 3 10.94 -0.64 6.17
N TYR A 4 10.31 -1.19 7.22
CA TYR A 4 9.59 -2.46 7.17
C TYR A 4 8.10 -2.23 6.94
N GLN A 5 7.40 -3.21 6.36
CA GLN A 5 5.95 -3.20 6.14
C GLN A 5 5.40 -1.95 5.40
N PRO A 6 5.95 -1.57 4.23
CA PRO A 6 5.49 -0.40 3.47
C PRO A 6 4.03 -0.51 2.98
N LEU A 7 3.43 -1.70 3.04
CA LEU A 7 2.06 -1.97 2.63
C LEU A 7 1.07 -2.10 3.80
N HIS A 8 1.51 -1.82 5.04
CA HIS A 8 0.69 -1.87 6.25
C HIS A 8 -0.10 -3.17 6.39
N SER A 9 0.60 -4.30 6.42
CA SER A 9 0.00 -5.65 6.48
C SER A 9 -1.03 -5.94 5.38
N GLY A 10 -0.80 -5.38 4.19
CA GLY A 10 -1.62 -5.57 3.01
C GLY A 10 -2.81 -4.62 2.90
N LEU A 11 -2.97 -3.65 3.81
CA LEU A 11 -4.02 -2.64 3.68
C LEU A 11 -3.81 -1.78 2.43
N LEU A 12 -2.56 -1.38 2.16
CA LEU A 12 -2.21 -0.47 1.06
C LEU A 12 -1.90 -1.18 -0.27
N SER A 13 -2.10 -2.50 -0.36
CA SER A 13 -1.84 -3.24 -1.60
C SER A 13 -2.90 -3.05 -2.70
N GLY A 14 -4.04 -2.44 -2.36
CA GLY A 14 -5.20 -2.33 -3.25
C GLY A 14 -6.17 -3.51 -3.19
N THR A 15 -5.87 -4.54 -2.39
CA THR A 15 -6.67 -5.78 -2.31
C THR A 15 -7.49 -5.91 -1.01
N PHE A 16 -7.26 -5.05 -0.02
CA PHE A 16 -8.04 -5.06 1.22
C PHE A 16 -9.36 -4.31 1.00
N THR A 17 -10.48 -4.91 1.41
CA THR A 17 -11.84 -4.36 1.20
C THR A 17 -12.55 -4.17 2.54
N ARG A 18 -13.73 -3.53 2.53
CA ARG A 18 -14.56 -3.32 3.72
C ARG A 18 -15.03 -4.62 4.36
N GLU A 19 -15.24 -5.65 3.54
CA GLU A 19 -15.72 -6.97 3.94
C GLU A 19 -14.57 -7.87 4.41
N ARG A 20 -13.32 -7.51 4.07
CA ARG A 20 -12.15 -8.33 4.35
C ARG A 20 -12.01 -8.69 5.83
N PRO A 21 -12.18 -7.78 6.82
CA PRO A 21 -12.01 -8.12 8.23
C PRO A 21 -12.90 -9.27 8.71
N ALA A 22 -14.14 -9.35 8.21
CA ALA A 22 -15.08 -10.40 8.57
C ALA A 22 -14.67 -11.79 8.02
N SER A 23 -13.88 -11.81 6.95
CA SER A 23 -13.38 -13.03 6.29
C SER A 23 -12.00 -13.49 6.75
N LEU A 24 -11.34 -12.74 7.63
CA LEU A 24 -10.03 -13.12 8.16
C LEU A 24 -10.16 -14.27 9.15
N ASP A 25 -9.08 -15.05 9.29
CA ASP A 25 -8.98 -16.10 10.30
C ASP A 25 -9.27 -15.55 11.70
N PRO A 26 -9.99 -16.27 12.58
CA PRO A 26 -10.34 -15.77 13.89
C PRO A 26 -9.16 -15.28 14.75
N SER A 27 -7.97 -15.85 14.54
CA SER A 27 -6.72 -15.50 15.22
C SER A 27 -5.95 -14.33 14.58
N ASP A 28 -6.39 -13.82 13.42
CA ASP A 28 -5.76 -12.68 12.75
C ASP A 28 -6.03 -11.37 13.51
N TRP A 29 -4.97 -10.75 14.04
CA TRP A 29 -5.04 -9.53 14.84
C TRP A 29 -5.70 -8.35 14.13
N ARG A 30 -5.72 -8.33 12.78
CA ARG A 30 -6.37 -7.27 12.00
C ARG A 30 -7.89 -7.27 12.18
N ARG A 31 -8.50 -8.34 12.71
CA ARG A 31 -9.94 -8.38 13.01
C ARG A 31 -10.37 -7.40 14.09
N THR A 32 -9.45 -6.97 14.95
CA THR A 32 -9.74 -6.10 16.10
C THR A 32 -8.95 -4.80 16.08
N HIS A 33 -8.06 -4.61 15.11
CA HIS A 33 -7.20 -3.42 15.06
C HIS A 33 -7.92 -2.24 14.38
N PRO A 34 -7.87 -1.02 14.93
CA PRO A 34 -8.59 0.16 14.42
C PRO A 34 -8.38 0.43 12.93
N ASP A 35 -7.14 0.38 12.45
CA ASP A 35 -6.80 0.60 11.03
C ASP A 35 -7.54 -0.31 10.03
N PHE A 36 -7.97 -1.48 10.49
CA PHE A 36 -8.66 -2.50 9.70
C PHE A 36 -10.13 -2.63 10.08
N THR A 37 -10.62 -1.81 11.03
CA THR A 37 -11.99 -1.84 11.53
C THR A 37 -12.58 -0.43 11.56
N THR A 38 -12.46 0.29 12.67
CA THR A 38 -13.06 1.61 12.87
C THR A 38 -12.51 2.67 11.92
N ASP A 39 -11.22 2.63 11.63
CA ASP A 39 -10.54 3.61 10.76
C ASP A 39 -10.41 3.12 9.31
N LEU A 40 -10.98 1.94 9.00
CA LEU A 40 -10.81 1.29 7.71
C LEU A 40 -11.26 2.17 6.55
N ASP A 41 -12.41 2.86 6.66
CA ASP A 41 -12.90 3.70 5.57
C ASP A 41 -11.92 4.85 5.24
N THR A 42 -11.34 5.47 6.28
CA THR A 42 -10.31 6.50 6.12
C THR A 42 -9.07 5.95 5.42
N ASN A 43 -8.63 4.76 5.82
CA ASN A 43 -7.48 4.12 5.18
C ASN A 43 -7.78 3.72 3.72
N LEU A 44 -8.99 3.25 3.43
CA LEU A 44 -9.41 2.91 2.08
C LEU A 44 -9.47 4.14 1.15
N ARG A 45 -9.76 5.33 1.65
CA ARG A 45 -9.63 6.56 0.84
C ARG A 45 -8.19 6.80 0.39
N THR A 46 -7.19 6.46 1.21
CA THR A 46 -5.78 6.49 0.79
C THR A 46 -5.51 5.45 -0.30
N VAL A 47 -6.08 4.25 -0.16
CA VAL A 47 -5.99 3.20 -1.19
C VAL A 47 -6.61 3.64 -2.51
N ASP A 48 -7.73 4.38 -2.48
CA ASP A 48 -8.36 4.90 -3.69
C ASP A 48 -7.46 5.92 -4.41
N ARG A 49 -6.78 6.80 -3.67
CA ARG A 49 -5.79 7.72 -4.25
C ARG A 49 -4.60 6.98 -4.87
N LEU A 50 -4.08 5.97 -4.17
CA LEU A 50 -3.05 5.09 -4.71
C LEU A 50 -3.53 4.38 -5.98
N ARG A 51 -4.81 3.99 -6.06
CA ARG A 51 -5.40 3.36 -7.24
C ARG A 51 -5.48 4.31 -8.43
N THR A 52 -5.84 5.57 -8.22
CA THR A 52 -5.84 6.58 -9.28
C THR A 52 -4.44 6.75 -9.90
N VAL A 53 -3.41 6.89 -9.06
CA VAL A 53 -2.01 7.00 -9.53
C VAL A 53 -1.56 5.70 -10.22
N ALA A 54 -1.93 4.54 -9.68
CA ALA A 54 -1.59 3.25 -10.27
C ALA A 54 -2.18 3.09 -11.68
N GLN A 55 -3.41 3.56 -11.90
CA GLN A 55 -4.05 3.58 -13.22
C GLN A 55 -3.31 4.49 -14.20
N ALA A 56 -2.91 5.70 -13.77
CA ALA A 56 -2.15 6.63 -14.61
C ALA A 56 -0.80 6.05 -15.08
N HIS A 57 -0.15 5.25 -14.23
CA HIS A 57 1.14 4.60 -14.54
C HIS A 57 1.03 3.18 -15.12
N GLY A 58 -0.20 2.65 -15.29
CA GLY A 58 -0.42 1.28 -15.75
C GLY A 58 0.27 0.22 -14.89
N THR A 59 0.24 0.40 -13.56
CA THR A 59 0.96 -0.46 -12.60
C THR A 59 0.06 -0.92 -11.45
N ALA A 60 0.58 -1.76 -10.56
CA ALA A 60 -0.16 -2.24 -9.39
C ALA A 60 -0.21 -1.18 -8.27
N VAL A 61 -1.32 -1.14 -7.52
CA VAL A 61 -1.50 -0.23 -6.37
C VAL A 61 -0.38 -0.39 -5.33
N GLY A 62 -0.01 -1.63 -5.00
CA GLY A 62 1.12 -1.92 -4.11
C GLY A 62 2.46 -1.39 -4.64
N ALA A 63 2.66 -1.34 -5.96
CA ALA A 63 3.87 -0.76 -6.54
C ALA A 63 3.95 0.74 -6.30
N VAL A 64 2.82 1.46 -6.44
CA VAL A 64 2.74 2.90 -6.13
C VAL A 64 2.99 3.16 -4.65
N ALA A 65 2.36 2.39 -3.76
CA ALA A 65 2.55 2.53 -2.32
C ALA A 65 4.02 2.35 -1.91
N ILE A 66 4.70 1.33 -2.45
CA ILE A 66 6.13 1.11 -2.20
C ILE A 66 6.97 2.24 -2.81
N ALA A 67 6.68 2.67 -4.04
CA ALA A 67 7.40 3.77 -4.69
C ALA A 67 7.28 5.10 -3.90
N TRP A 68 6.10 5.38 -3.34
CA TRP A 68 5.88 6.54 -2.47
C TRP A 68 6.79 6.51 -1.23
N VAL A 69 6.93 5.33 -0.59
CA VAL A 69 7.85 5.15 0.53
C VAL A 69 9.30 5.32 0.11
N LEU A 70 9.69 4.77 -1.06
CA LEU A 70 11.04 4.88 -1.60
C LEU A 70 11.41 6.32 -2.00
N ALA A 71 10.43 7.17 -2.31
CA ALA A 71 10.65 8.57 -2.64
C ALA A 71 10.99 9.44 -1.41
N ARG A 72 10.80 8.94 -0.19
CA ARG A 72 11.08 9.73 1.02
C ARG A 72 12.58 9.94 1.21
N ARG A 73 12.98 11.18 1.50
CA ARG A 73 14.38 11.53 1.74
C ARG A 73 15.02 10.62 2.80
N GLY A 74 16.15 10.01 2.46
CA GLY A 74 16.90 9.12 3.35
C GLY A 74 16.42 7.66 3.37
N VAL A 75 15.35 7.33 2.65
CA VAL A 75 14.97 5.95 2.36
C VAL A 75 15.81 5.43 1.21
N THR A 76 16.48 4.29 1.42
CA THR A 76 17.39 3.67 0.44
C THR A 76 16.90 2.32 -0.06
N GLY A 77 15.80 1.82 0.51
CA GLY A 77 15.15 0.56 0.16
C GLY A 77 13.92 0.34 1.04
N ALA A 78 13.10 -0.67 0.77
CA ALA A 78 11.94 -1.02 1.58
C ALA A 78 11.75 -2.54 1.62
N ILE A 79 11.40 -3.09 2.79
CA ILE A 79 11.17 -4.53 2.95
C ILE A 79 9.66 -4.80 2.83
N ALA A 80 9.24 -5.26 1.65
CA ALA A 80 7.86 -5.65 1.37
C ALA A 80 7.71 -7.18 1.40
N GLY A 81 6.99 -7.70 2.41
CA GLY A 81 6.67 -9.12 2.51
C GLY A 81 5.53 -9.52 1.58
N ALA A 82 5.70 -10.63 0.86
CA ALA A 82 4.70 -11.22 -0.02
C ALA A 82 4.36 -12.65 0.44
N ARG A 83 3.12 -13.09 0.20
CA ARG A 83 2.65 -14.47 0.45
C ARG A 83 2.59 -15.31 -0.82
N ARG A 84 2.56 -14.67 -1.99
CA ARG A 84 2.53 -15.34 -3.29
C ARG A 84 3.54 -14.70 -4.25
N PRO A 85 4.20 -15.48 -5.13
CA PRO A 85 5.18 -14.96 -6.08
C PRO A 85 4.64 -13.83 -6.96
N GLU A 86 3.39 -13.94 -7.43
CA GLU A 86 2.77 -12.93 -8.30
C GLU A 86 2.79 -11.52 -7.68
N GLN A 87 2.65 -11.42 -6.34
CA GLN A 87 2.69 -10.13 -5.65
C GLN A 87 4.04 -9.44 -5.81
N THR A 88 5.14 -10.21 -5.78
CA THR A 88 6.48 -9.64 -5.97
C THR A 88 6.69 -9.15 -7.40
N ALA A 89 6.15 -9.86 -8.39
CA ALA A 89 6.19 -9.44 -9.78
C ALA A 89 5.42 -8.14 -10.00
N ASP A 90 4.20 -8.05 -9.44
CA ASP A 90 3.36 -6.84 -9.50
C ASP A 90 4.04 -5.62 -8.85
N TRP A 91 4.76 -5.84 -7.75
CA TRP A 91 5.38 -4.76 -6.98
C TRP A 91 6.79 -4.39 -7.45
N ALA A 92 7.44 -5.23 -8.26
CA ALA A 92 8.80 -4.99 -8.76
C ALA A 92 8.93 -3.64 -9.49
N ARG A 93 7.86 -3.17 -10.14
CA ARG A 93 7.82 -1.85 -10.80
C ARG A 93 8.10 -0.68 -9.86
N ALA A 94 7.90 -0.84 -8.54
CA ALA A 94 8.17 0.20 -7.56
C ALA A 94 9.63 0.70 -7.56
N ALA A 95 10.59 -0.17 -7.89
CA ALA A 95 12.02 0.20 -7.89
C ALA A 95 12.36 1.27 -8.94
N THR A 96 11.67 1.23 -10.07
CA THR A 96 11.91 2.12 -11.22
C THR A 96 10.84 3.19 -11.40
N LEU A 97 9.69 3.04 -10.73
CA LEU A 97 8.62 4.04 -10.77
C LEU A 97 9.12 5.36 -10.17
N ARG A 98 8.80 6.46 -10.86
CA ARG A 98 9.09 7.83 -10.40
C ARG A 98 7.76 8.56 -10.35
N LEU A 99 7.32 8.84 -9.13
CA LEU A 99 6.13 9.63 -8.87
C LEU A 99 6.49 11.11 -8.98
N THR A 100 5.60 11.91 -9.54
CA THR A 100 5.77 13.37 -9.54
C THR A 100 5.51 13.94 -8.15
N GLU A 101 5.92 15.19 -7.89
CA GLU A 101 5.65 15.82 -6.60
C GLU A 101 4.14 15.93 -6.35
N GLU A 102 3.36 16.25 -7.38
CA GLU A 102 1.90 16.33 -7.31
C GLU A 102 1.28 14.98 -6.93
N GLU A 103 1.81 13.87 -7.44
CA GLU A 103 1.35 12.52 -7.09
C GLU A 103 1.72 12.14 -5.65
N LEU A 104 2.91 12.53 -5.20
CA LEU A 104 3.36 12.33 -3.82
C LEU A 104 2.47 13.08 -2.84
N GLU A 105 2.16 14.35 -3.13
CA GLU A 105 1.27 15.20 -2.35
C GLU A 105 -0.18 14.68 -2.39
N PHE A 106 -0.67 14.28 -3.56
CA PHE A 106 -2.02 13.73 -3.73
C PHE A 106 -2.23 12.50 -2.84
N VAL A 107 -1.28 11.56 -2.83
CA VAL A 107 -1.35 10.36 -1.97
C VAL A 107 -1.30 10.73 -0.48
N ALA A 108 -0.53 11.77 -0.11
CA ALA A 108 -0.32 12.20 1.27
C ALA A 108 -1.45 13.06 1.85
N ALA A 109 -2.40 13.50 1.02
CA ALA A 109 -3.56 14.26 1.46
C ALA A 109 -4.36 13.51 2.54
N ARG A 110 -5.10 14.22 3.38
CA ARG A 110 -6.00 13.60 4.36
C ARG A 110 -7.40 13.53 3.80
#